data_AF-A0AAP0G4G0-F1
#
_entry.id   AF-A0AAP0G4G0-F1
#
_cell.length_a   1.000
_cell.length_b   1.000
_cell.length_c   1.000
_cell.angle_alpha   90.00
_cell.angle_beta   90.00
_cell.angle_gamma   90.00
#
_symmetry.space_group_name_H-M   'P 1'
#
loop_
_entity.id
_entity.type
_entity.pdbx_description
1 polymer ?
#
loop_
_entity_poly.entity_id
_entity_poly.type
_entity_poly.pdbx_seq_one_letter_code
_entity_poly.pdbx_strand_id
1 'polypeptide(L)'
;MEIPVLSIIDDGDGMTHSEILRMLSFGHKQANGEDSDRIGRFGIGFKTGAMRLGRDALVLTQSSRSRSVAFLSQSYNDNKDNIEIPIVSYSKNGRYMELDLTIQSEEYANFNLSAIKEFSPFNEYLLGEQLGLFGKDGTGTQIFIWNLDKWGSDYTLEWVDGKDAESYNGQGDILIRSRRIRSRLGQISREVPLDYSLQAYLEVIFLNPLMKIFVQCSLVRSYPLEMSLSRTVTLKGSIMARPIQLILGQSQVECNRMNGGVFLYWNGRLIEVA
;
A
#
# COMPACT_ATOMS: atom_id res chain seq x y z
N MET A 1 14.04 -16.21 15.68
CA MET A 1 14.37 -15.40 14.50
C MET A 1 13.18 -14.51 14.25
N GLU A 2 13.36 -13.20 14.30
CA GLU A 2 12.28 -12.26 13.95
C GLU A 2 12.10 -12.30 12.42
N ILE A 3 10.87 -12.51 11.96
CA ILE A 3 10.52 -12.47 10.54
C ILE A 3 10.20 -11.02 10.21
N PRO A 4 10.85 -10.39 9.21
CA PRO A 4 10.48 -9.02 8.84
C PRO A 4 9.07 -9.00 8.25
N VAL A 5 8.30 -8.01 8.68
CA VAL A 5 6.92 -7.78 8.26
C VAL A 5 6.80 -6.35 7.76
N LEU A 6 6.23 -6.19 6.57
CA LEU A 6 5.78 -4.89 6.08
C LEU A 6 4.35 -4.66 6.55
N SER A 7 4.14 -3.60 7.34
CA SER A 7 2.81 -3.18 7.80
C SER A 7 2.38 -1.91 7.07
N ILE A 8 1.18 -1.92 6.50
CA ILE A 8 0.50 -0.76 5.93
C ILE A 8 -0.78 -0.55 6.74
N ILE A 9 -1.01 0.66 7.25
CA ILE A 9 -2.21 1.00 8.03
C ILE A 9 -2.82 2.28 7.51
N ASP A 10 -4.15 2.31 7.41
CA ASP A 10 -4.94 3.50 7.12
C ASP A 10 -6.11 3.64 8.11
N ASP A 11 -6.58 4.87 8.27
CA ASP A 11 -7.72 5.28 9.07
C ASP A 11 -8.97 5.56 8.19
N GLY A 12 -9.07 4.88 7.04
CA GLY A 12 -10.21 5.00 6.13
C GLY A 12 -11.48 4.31 6.65
N ASP A 13 -12.45 4.08 5.76
CA ASP A 13 -13.77 3.55 6.14
C ASP A 13 -13.76 2.06 6.53
N GLY A 14 -12.65 1.37 6.29
CA GLY A 14 -12.56 -0.09 6.39
C GLY A 14 -13.45 -0.82 5.39
N MET A 15 -13.68 -2.10 5.63
CA MET A 15 -14.47 -2.97 4.75
C MET A 15 -15.47 -3.82 5.55
N THR A 16 -16.62 -4.05 4.92
CA THR A 16 -17.56 -5.11 5.29
C THR A 16 -17.09 -6.49 4.83
N HIS A 17 -17.72 -7.56 5.31
CA HIS A 17 -17.40 -8.93 4.88
C HIS A 17 -17.49 -9.10 3.35
N SER A 18 -18.53 -8.57 2.73
CA SER A 18 -18.72 -8.68 1.28
C SER A 18 -17.66 -7.90 0.48
N GLU A 19 -17.21 -6.75 1.00
CA GLU A 19 -16.18 -5.93 0.38
C GLU A 19 -14.79 -6.58 0.48
N ILE A 20 -14.41 -7.13 1.64
CA ILE A 20 -13.12 -7.84 1.77
C ILE A 20 -13.12 -9.14 0.95
N LEU A 21 -14.25 -9.87 0.91
CA LEU A 21 -14.40 -11.04 0.05
C LEU A 21 -14.23 -10.65 -1.43
N ARG A 22 -14.82 -9.54 -1.86
CA ARG A 22 -14.65 -9.00 -3.22
C ARG A 22 -13.21 -8.57 -3.50
N MET A 23 -12.55 -7.92 -2.53
CA MET A 23 -11.14 -7.50 -2.64
C MET A 23 -10.22 -8.71 -2.89
N LEU A 24 -10.50 -9.84 -2.25
CA LEU A 24 -9.70 -11.06 -2.32
C LEU A 24 -10.10 -11.99 -3.47
N SER A 25 -11.33 -11.90 -3.95
CA SER A 25 -11.80 -12.68 -5.10
C SER A 25 -11.16 -12.23 -6.42
N PHE A 26 -10.93 -13.18 -7.33
CA PHE A 26 -10.50 -12.88 -8.69
C PHE A 26 -11.70 -12.50 -9.58
N GLY A 27 -11.48 -11.72 -10.63
CA GLY A 27 -12.47 -11.50 -11.70
C GLY A 27 -13.59 -10.48 -11.44
N HIS A 28 -13.60 -9.78 -10.31
CA HIS A 28 -14.62 -8.76 -10.04
C HIS A 28 -14.23 -7.40 -10.64
N LYS A 29 -14.91 -7.00 -11.71
CA LYS A 29 -14.91 -5.59 -12.15
C LYS A 29 -15.66 -4.75 -11.12
N GLN A 30 -15.29 -3.48 -10.96
CA GLN A 30 -16.13 -2.52 -10.22
C GLN A 30 -17.55 -2.54 -10.79
N ALA A 31 -18.54 -2.33 -9.94
CA ALA A 31 -19.92 -2.19 -10.42
C ALA A 31 -19.95 -0.95 -11.31
N ASN A 32 -20.48 -1.08 -12.52
CA ASN A 32 -20.60 0.04 -13.44
C ASN A 32 -21.38 1.17 -12.74
N GLY A 33 -20.75 2.33 -12.54
CA GLY A 33 -21.40 3.50 -11.93
C GLY A 33 -20.64 4.20 -10.80
N GLU A 34 -19.50 3.68 -10.35
CA GLU A 34 -18.68 4.38 -9.34
C GLU A 34 -17.77 5.46 -9.93
N ASP A 35 -17.60 6.51 -9.13
CA ASP A 35 -16.86 7.76 -9.33
C ASP A 35 -15.63 7.64 -10.27
N SER A 36 -15.66 8.38 -11.38
CA SER A 36 -14.64 8.34 -12.43
C SER A 36 -13.23 8.66 -11.93
N ASP A 37 -13.17 9.29 -10.76
CA ASP A 37 -11.97 9.87 -10.17
C ASP A 37 -11.22 8.86 -9.28
N ARG A 38 -11.80 7.68 -9.00
CA ARG A 38 -11.10 6.60 -8.27
C ARG A 38 -9.91 6.06 -9.09
N ILE A 39 -8.80 5.83 -8.38
CA ILE A 39 -7.56 5.27 -8.96
C ILE A 39 -7.71 3.78 -9.27
N GLY A 40 -8.25 3.01 -8.32
CA GLY A 40 -8.47 1.57 -8.48
C GLY A 40 -9.65 1.31 -9.40
N ARG A 41 -9.45 0.53 -10.48
CA ARG A 41 -10.50 0.17 -11.45
C ARG A 41 -10.63 -1.33 -11.73
N PHE A 42 -9.51 -2.04 -11.62
CA PHE A 42 -9.40 -3.43 -12.09
C PHE A 42 -9.63 -4.48 -10.99
N GLY A 43 -9.68 -4.07 -9.72
CA GLY A 43 -9.91 -4.99 -8.60
C GLY A 43 -8.76 -5.98 -8.33
N ILE A 44 -7.58 -5.79 -8.93
CA ILE A 44 -6.41 -6.69 -8.77
C ILE A 44 -5.24 -6.08 -8.02
N GLY A 45 -5.23 -4.76 -7.78
CA GLY A 45 -4.07 -4.02 -7.26
C GLY A 45 -3.53 -4.58 -5.94
N PHE A 46 -4.41 -4.87 -4.97
CA PHE A 46 -4.02 -5.48 -3.70
C PHE A 46 -3.33 -6.84 -3.91
N LYS A 47 -3.99 -7.78 -4.60
CA LYS A 47 -3.48 -9.15 -4.80
C LYS A 47 -2.13 -9.15 -5.49
N THR A 48 -2.01 -8.41 -6.61
CA THR A 48 -0.76 -8.34 -7.37
C THR A 48 0.34 -7.62 -6.58
N GLY A 49 0.02 -6.51 -5.88
CA GLY A 49 0.99 -5.77 -5.10
C GLY A 49 1.49 -6.55 -3.88
N ALA A 50 0.58 -7.12 -3.10
CA ALA A 50 0.93 -7.90 -1.91
C ALA A 50 1.77 -9.14 -2.29
N MET A 51 1.31 -9.90 -3.29
CA MET A 51 2.02 -11.12 -3.73
C MET A 51 3.32 -10.84 -4.49
N ARG A 52 3.55 -9.58 -4.91
CA ARG A 52 4.84 -9.13 -5.46
C ARG A 52 5.87 -8.85 -4.37
N LEU A 53 5.41 -8.48 -3.16
CA LEU A 53 6.26 -8.08 -2.04
C LEU A 53 6.60 -9.26 -1.13
N GLY A 54 5.66 -10.16 -0.89
CA GLY A 54 5.87 -11.35 -0.07
C GLY A 54 4.88 -12.46 -0.39
N ARG A 55 5.17 -13.65 0.14
CA ARG A 55 4.36 -14.86 -0.11
C ARG A 55 3.04 -14.89 0.66
N ASP A 56 2.97 -14.13 1.75
CA ASP A 56 1.84 -14.20 2.69
C ASP A 56 1.44 -12.82 3.17
N ALA A 57 0.12 -12.58 3.22
CA ALA A 57 -0.46 -11.34 3.65
C ALA A 57 -1.71 -11.53 4.51
N LEU A 58 -1.78 -10.79 5.61
CA LEU A 58 -2.93 -10.73 6.51
C LEU A 58 -3.57 -9.35 6.42
N VAL A 59 -4.90 -9.32 6.28
CA VAL A 59 -5.68 -8.08 6.22
C VAL A 59 -6.61 -8.04 7.42
N LEU A 60 -6.43 -7.03 8.26
CA LEU A 60 -7.35 -6.67 9.32
C LEU A 60 -8.11 -5.44 8.84
N THR A 61 -9.43 -5.46 8.93
CA THR A 61 -10.24 -4.30 8.53
C THR A 61 -11.39 -4.12 9.49
N GLN A 62 -11.73 -2.86 9.76
CA GLN A 62 -12.84 -2.47 10.60
C GLN A 62 -13.64 -1.37 9.93
N SER A 63 -14.90 -1.67 9.63
CA SER A 63 -15.90 -0.68 9.25
C SER A 63 -16.71 -0.25 10.47
N SER A 64 -17.62 0.71 10.26
CA SER A 64 -18.57 1.14 11.28
C SER A 64 -19.49 0.02 11.81
N ARG A 65 -19.64 -1.08 11.05
CA ARG A 65 -20.61 -2.16 11.32
C ARG A 65 -19.98 -3.53 11.54
N SER A 66 -18.77 -3.76 11.06
CA SER A 66 -18.15 -5.09 11.05
C SER A 66 -16.65 -4.99 11.16
N ARG A 67 -16.03 -6.13 11.49
CA ARG A 67 -14.59 -6.31 11.49
C ARG A 67 -14.28 -7.64 10.83
N SER A 68 -13.23 -7.70 10.01
CA SER A 68 -12.83 -8.94 9.36
C SER A 68 -11.32 -9.12 9.42
N VAL A 69 -10.92 -10.38 9.57
CA VAL A 69 -9.56 -10.86 9.39
C VAL A 69 -9.55 -11.74 8.16
N ALA A 70 -8.68 -11.47 7.21
CA ALA A 70 -8.54 -12.29 6.02
C ALA A 70 -7.09 -12.61 5.71
N PHE A 71 -6.86 -13.80 5.18
CA PHE A 71 -5.52 -14.32 5.01
C PHE A 71 -5.28 -14.82 3.58
N LEU A 72 -4.43 -14.08 2.87
CA LEU A 72 -3.99 -14.41 1.51
C LEU A 72 -2.57 -14.96 1.61
N SER A 73 -2.44 -16.29 1.56
CA SER A 73 -1.18 -16.99 1.83
C SER A 73 -0.86 -18.02 0.78
N GLN A 74 0.32 -17.92 0.18
CA GLN A 74 0.85 -19.00 -0.65
C GLN A 74 1.27 -20.18 0.22
N SER A 75 1.89 -19.93 1.38
CA SER A 75 2.35 -21.01 2.27
C SER A 75 1.22 -21.89 2.79
N TYR A 76 0.06 -21.32 3.12
CA TYR A 76 -1.14 -22.07 3.48
C TYR A 76 -1.71 -22.91 2.32
N ASN A 77 -1.45 -22.50 1.09
CA ASN A 77 -2.00 -23.11 -0.12
C ASN A 77 -0.98 -23.99 -0.89
N ASP A 78 0.27 -24.13 -0.42
CA ASP A 78 1.37 -24.80 -1.16
C ASP A 78 1.04 -26.26 -1.58
N ASN A 79 0.14 -26.94 -0.87
CA ASN A 79 -0.25 -28.33 -1.13
C ASN A 79 -1.74 -28.49 -1.45
N LYS A 80 -2.40 -27.44 -1.92
CA LYS A 80 -3.84 -27.46 -2.21
C LYS A 80 -4.10 -27.30 -3.70
N ASP A 81 -5.05 -28.10 -4.21
CA ASP A 81 -5.48 -28.01 -5.60
C ASP A 81 -6.30 -26.73 -5.87
N ASN A 82 -7.00 -26.23 -4.85
CA ASN A 82 -7.80 -25.01 -4.91
C ASN A 82 -7.28 -23.97 -3.92
N ILE A 83 -7.28 -22.70 -4.35
CA ILE A 83 -6.91 -21.59 -3.48
C ILE A 83 -8.00 -21.37 -2.45
N GLU A 84 -7.62 -21.49 -1.17
CA GLU A 84 -8.45 -21.16 -0.03
C GLU A 84 -7.96 -19.86 0.61
N ILE A 85 -8.91 -19.01 0.99
CA ILE A 85 -8.64 -17.73 1.62
C ILE A 85 -9.42 -17.70 2.94
N PRO A 86 -8.77 -18.03 4.08
CA PRO A 86 -9.41 -17.96 5.38
C PRO A 86 -9.89 -16.54 5.67
N ILE A 87 -11.18 -16.40 5.98
CA ILE A 87 -11.80 -15.13 6.39
C ILE A 87 -12.60 -15.39 7.66
N VAL A 88 -12.45 -14.51 8.64
CA VAL A 88 -13.20 -14.54 9.89
C VAL A 88 -13.80 -13.17 10.08
N SER A 89 -15.13 -13.11 10.21
CA SER A 89 -15.85 -11.85 10.33
C SER A 89 -16.66 -11.74 11.60
N TYR A 90 -16.72 -10.51 12.11
CA TYR A 90 -17.40 -10.10 13.31
C TYR A 90 -18.35 -8.97 12.96
N SER A 91 -19.53 -8.96 13.58
CA SER A 91 -20.53 -7.91 13.45
C SER A 91 -20.59 -7.08 14.73
N LYS A 92 -20.89 -5.79 14.59
CA LYS A 92 -21.03 -4.87 15.73
C LYS A 92 -22.43 -5.01 16.31
N ASN A 93 -22.54 -5.69 17.45
CA ASN A 93 -23.78 -5.82 18.22
C ASN A 93 -23.77 -4.84 19.39
N GLY A 94 -24.32 -3.64 19.14
CA GLY A 94 -24.34 -2.55 20.10
C GLY A 94 -22.93 -2.06 20.44
N ARG A 95 -22.41 -2.45 21.61
CA ARG A 95 -21.08 -2.03 22.11
C ARG A 95 -19.98 -3.07 21.89
N TYR A 96 -20.32 -4.28 21.45
CA TYR A 96 -19.39 -5.40 21.34
C TYR A 96 -19.25 -5.86 19.89
N MET A 97 -18.08 -6.41 19.57
CA MET A 97 -17.86 -7.13 18.32
C MET A 97 -18.05 -8.61 18.61
N GLU A 98 -18.99 -9.25 17.92
CA GLU A 98 -19.32 -10.66 18.08
C GLU A 98 -19.13 -11.39 16.75
N LEU A 99 -18.85 -12.69 16.81
CA LEU A 99 -18.71 -13.51 15.61
C LEU A 99 -19.98 -13.41 14.76
N ASP A 100 -19.83 -13.14 13.47
CA ASP A 100 -21.00 -13.00 12.59
C ASP A 100 -21.53 -14.37 12.15
N LEU A 101 -22.43 -14.92 12.98
CA LEU A 101 -23.06 -16.22 12.73
C LEU A 101 -24.02 -16.23 11.53
N THR A 102 -24.34 -15.07 10.95
CA THR A 102 -25.16 -14.99 9.73
C THR A 102 -24.35 -15.30 8.47
N ILE A 103 -23.02 -15.21 8.55
CA ILE A 103 -22.09 -15.39 7.43
C ILE A 103 -21.29 -16.69 7.56
N GLN A 104 -20.98 -17.12 8.79
CA GLN A 104 -20.09 -18.25 9.06
C GLN A 104 -20.54 -19.02 10.32
N SER A 105 -20.36 -20.34 10.35
CA SER A 105 -20.55 -21.11 11.58
C SER A 105 -19.37 -20.92 12.54
N GLU A 106 -19.57 -21.24 13.81
CA GLU A 106 -18.49 -21.19 14.81
C GLU A 106 -17.35 -22.17 14.46
N GLU A 107 -17.69 -23.36 13.97
CA GLU A 107 -16.71 -24.37 13.54
C GLU A 107 -15.89 -23.87 12.35
N TYR A 108 -16.54 -23.25 11.36
CA TYR A 108 -15.85 -22.69 10.19
C TYR A 108 -14.94 -21.52 10.56
N ALA A 109 -15.40 -20.64 11.46
CA ALA A 109 -14.58 -19.56 11.99
C ALA A 109 -13.36 -20.10 12.75
N ASN A 110 -13.56 -21.11 13.60
CA ASN A 110 -12.48 -21.74 14.36
C ASN A 110 -11.47 -22.44 13.46
N PHE A 111 -11.93 -23.11 12.40
CA PHE A 111 -11.05 -23.67 11.37
C PHE A 111 -10.19 -22.58 10.69
N ASN A 112 -10.81 -21.49 10.24
CA ASN A 112 -10.10 -20.37 9.61
C ASN A 112 -9.11 -19.68 10.56
N LEU A 113 -9.50 -19.45 11.82
CA LEU A 113 -8.61 -18.91 12.85
C LEU A 113 -7.43 -19.85 13.12
N SER A 114 -7.65 -21.16 13.12
CA SER A 114 -6.58 -22.14 13.34
C SER A 114 -5.57 -22.10 12.20
N ALA A 115 -6.06 -22.04 10.95
CA ALA A 115 -5.21 -21.86 9.78
C ALA A 115 -4.38 -20.56 9.84
N ILE A 116 -5.00 -19.44 10.24
CA ILE A 116 -4.28 -18.16 10.39
C ILE A 116 -3.20 -18.27 11.48
N LYS A 117 -3.48 -18.89 12.62
CA LYS A 117 -2.51 -19.04 13.71
C LYS A 117 -1.33 -19.94 13.34
N GLU A 118 -1.59 -21.00 12.58
CA GLU A 118 -0.56 -21.96 12.20
C GLU A 118 0.40 -21.39 11.15
N PHE A 119 -0.12 -20.60 10.19
CA PHE A 119 0.65 -20.13 9.03
C PHE A 119 1.00 -18.63 9.05
N SER A 120 0.64 -17.91 10.11
CA SER A 120 1.02 -16.49 10.28
C SER A 120 1.91 -16.30 11.50
N PRO A 121 2.74 -15.24 11.53
CA PRO A 121 3.53 -14.90 12.71
C PRO A 121 2.69 -14.31 13.86
N PHE A 122 1.37 -14.18 13.69
CA PHE A 122 0.46 -13.57 14.66
C PHE A 122 -0.27 -14.64 15.48
N ASN A 123 -0.03 -14.65 16.78
CA ASN A 123 -0.81 -15.46 17.72
C ASN A 123 -2.14 -14.76 18.10
N GLU A 124 -3.03 -15.43 18.85
CA GLU A 124 -4.32 -14.87 19.29
C GLU A 124 -4.20 -13.51 19.98
N TYR A 125 -3.18 -13.36 20.83
CA TYR A 125 -2.97 -12.12 21.58
C TYR A 125 -2.61 -10.97 20.63
N LEU A 126 -1.66 -11.20 19.72
CA LEU A 126 -1.25 -10.22 18.72
C LEU A 126 -2.41 -9.88 17.78
N LEU A 127 -3.19 -10.87 17.33
CA LEU A 127 -4.39 -10.62 16.54
C LEU A 127 -5.39 -9.76 17.32
N GLY A 128 -5.66 -10.08 18.59
CA GLY A 128 -6.56 -9.32 19.45
C GLY A 128 -6.09 -7.87 19.65
N GLU A 129 -4.79 -7.67 19.89
CA GLU A 129 -4.18 -6.34 20.03
C GLU A 129 -4.28 -5.54 18.74
N GLN A 130 -3.92 -6.12 17.60
CA GLN A 130 -3.99 -5.44 16.30
C GLN A 130 -5.44 -5.12 15.92
N LEU A 131 -6.40 -6.01 16.24
CA LEU A 131 -7.82 -5.73 16.08
C LEU A 131 -8.31 -4.61 17.01
N GLY A 132 -7.63 -4.35 18.12
CA GLY A 132 -7.91 -3.25 19.04
C GLY A 132 -7.44 -1.87 18.54
N LEU A 133 -6.57 -1.79 17.53
CA LEU A 133 -5.90 -0.55 17.13
C LEU A 133 -6.84 0.56 16.67
N PHE A 134 -7.91 0.22 15.93
CA PHE A 134 -8.89 1.21 15.47
C PHE A 134 -9.82 1.69 16.59
N GLY A 135 -9.71 1.14 17.80
CA GLY A 135 -10.62 1.41 18.90
C GLY A 135 -12.05 0.95 18.61
N LYS A 136 -12.98 1.42 19.43
CA LYS A 136 -14.38 0.96 19.39
C LYS A 136 -15.20 1.55 18.24
N ASP A 137 -14.91 2.80 17.91
CA ASP A 137 -15.69 3.60 16.96
C ASP A 137 -14.85 4.10 15.79
N GLY A 138 -13.54 3.80 15.76
CA GLY A 138 -12.71 4.08 14.60
C GLY A 138 -12.94 3.06 13.49
N THR A 139 -12.43 3.40 12.32
CA THR A 139 -12.46 2.57 11.11
C THR A 139 -11.07 2.56 10.51
N GLY A 140 -10.80 1.58 9.66
CA GLY A 140 -9.54 1.52 8.95
C GLY A 140 -9.19 0.11 8.49
N THR A 141 -8.04 0.01 7.83
CA THR A 141 -7.50 -1.26 7.37
C THR A 141 -6.01 -1.33 7.70
N GLN A 142 -5.57 -2.50 8.15
CA GLN A 142 -4.17 -2.81 8.37
C GLN A 142 -3.82 -4.08 7.60
N ILE A 143 -2.75 -4.00 6.82
CA ILE A 143 -2.24 -5.06 5.98
C ILE A 143 -0.84 -5.39 6.46
N PHE A 144 -0.61 -6.67 6.75
CA PHE A 144 0.71 -7.22 7.02
C PHE A 144 1.14 -8.08 5.85
N ILE A 145 2.39 -7.95 5.43
CA ILE A 145 2.99 -8.78 4.39
C ILE A 145 4.33 -9.31 4.92
N TRP A 146 4.56 -10.61 4.83
CA TRP A 146 5.80 -11.25 5.27
C TRP A 146 6.23 -12.34 4.28
N ASN A 147 7.29 -13.07 4.65
CA ASN A 147 7.99 -13.96 3.74
C ASN A 147 8.38 -13.21 2.47
N LEU A 148 9.05 -12.07 2.69
CA LEU A 148 9.38 -11.08 1.69
C LEU A 148 10.42 -11.58 0.69
N ASP A 149 10.38 -11.03 -0.52
CA ASP A 149 11.33 -11.34 -1.59
C ASP A 149 12.77 -11.10 -1.13
N LYS A 150 13.65 -12.05 -1.47
CA LYS A 150 15.07 -12.02 -1.12
C LYS A 150 15.96 -11.57 -2.29
N TRP A 151 17.04 -10.88 -1.96
CA TRP A 151 18.14 -10.50 -2.83
C TRP A 151 19.44 -11.13 -2.30
N GLY A 152 19.83 -12.28 -2.86
CA GLY A 152 20.94 -13.06 -2.32
C GLY A 152 20.61 -13.62 -0.93
N SER A 153 21.44 -13.31 0.07
CA SER A 153 21.22 -13.69 1.47
C SER A 153 20.23 -12.77 2.20
N ASP A 154 19.99 -11.56 1.69
CA ASP A 154 19.24 -10.51 2.35
C ASP A 154 17.84 -10.31 1.74
N TYR A 155 17.03 -9.43 2.31
CA TYR A 155 15.75 -9.03 1.73
C TYR A 155 15.93 -7.96 0.64
N THR A 156 15.04 -7.95 -0.34
CA THR A 156 14.99 -6.93 -1.41
C THR A 156 14.74 -5.53 -0.88
N LEU A 157 14.03 -5.43 0.25
CA LEU A 157 13.76 -4.21 0.98
C LEU A 157 14.72 -4.06 2.16
N GLU A 158 15.03 -2.81 2.48
CA GLU A 158 15.91 -2.41 3.57
C GLU A 158 15.23 -1.32 4.40
N TRP A 159 15.15 -1.54 5.71
CA TRP A 159 14.60 -0.58 6.66
C TRP A 159 15.75 0.27 7.18
N VAL A 160 15.61 1.59 7.02
CA VAL A 160 16.62 2.54 7.48
C VAL A 160 16.00 3.37 8.58
N ASP A 161 16.61 3.33 9.76
CA ASP A 161 16.23 4.21 10.85
C ASP A 161 16.86 5.58 10.56
N GLY A 162 16.08 6.67 10.67
CA GLY A 162 16.51 8.03 10.31
C GLY A 162 17.73 8.60 11.06
N LYS A 163 18.42 7.79 11.84
CA LYS A 163 19.72 8.08 12.47
C LYS A 163 20.91 7.70 11.58
N ASP A 164 20.68 6.92 10.52
CA ASP A 164 21.72 6.44 9.62
C ASP A 164 22.00 7.43 8.48
N ALA A 165 23.27 7.51 8.06
CA ALA A 165 23.74 8.40 6.99
C ALA A 165 23.14 8.09 5.60
N GLU A 166 22.50 6.93 5.45
CA GLU A 166 21.88 6.48 4.21
C GLU A 166 20.40 6.85 4.08
N SER A 167 19.82 7.50 5.11
CA SER A 167 18.43 7.94 5.09
C SER A 167 18.20 9.12 4.15
N TYR A 168 17.11 9.05 3.37
CA TYR A 168 16.67 10.21 2.61
C TYR A 168 16.21 11.32 3.57
N ASN A 169 16.84 12.49 3.50
CA ASN A 169 16.57 13.64 4.36
C ASN A 169 16.70 13.40 5.89
N GLY A 170 17.43 12.38 6.35
CA GLY A 170 17.60 12.13 7.79
C GLY A 170 16.35 11.53 8.46
N GLN A 171 15.50 10.83 7.71
CA GLN A 171 14.23 10.29 8.18
C GLN A 171 14.15 8.77 8.01
N GLY A 172 13.26 8.12 8.77
CA GLY A 172 13.03 6.69 8.61
C GLY A 172 12.51 6.38 7.21
N ASP A 173 13.08 5.38 6.54
CA ASP A 173 12.75 5.05 5.14
C ASP A 173 12.72 3.54 4.90
N ILE A 174 12.16 3.14 3.76
CA ILE A 174 12.24 1.79 3.23
C ILE A 174 12.88 1.89 1.84
N LEU A 175 14.06 1.30 1.69
CA LEU A 175 14.84 1.34 0.48
C LEU A 175 14.73 0.04 -0.32
N ILE A 176 14.80 0.14 -1.64
CA ILE A 176 15.09 -0.99 -2.52
C ILE A 176 16.61 -1.23 -2.46
N ARG A 177 17.02 -2.38 -1.90
CA ARG A 177 18.43 -2.72 -1.64
C ARG A 177 19.31 -2.63 -2.88
N SER A 178 18.79 -3.02 -4.05
CA SER A 178 19.57 -2.98 -5.29
C SER A 178 20.01 -1.57 -5.71
N ARG A 179 19.30 -0.52 -5.24
CA ARG A 179 19.43 0.87 -5.66
C ARG A 179 19.55 1.04 -7.18
N ARG A 180 18.92 0.13 -7.93
CA ARG A 180 18.99 0.10 -9.38
C ARG A 180 18.24 1.30 -9.92
N ILE A 181 18.96 2.11 -10.67
CA ILE A 181 18.42 3.30 -11.31
C ILE A 181 17.72 2.89 -12.61
N ARG A 182 16.54 3.44 -12.85
CA ARG A 182 15.80 3.22 -14.10
C ARG A 182 16.47 4.00 -15.22
N SER A 183 16.57 3.38 -16.39
CA SER A 183 17.07 4.05 -17.59
C SER A 183 16.01 4.99 -18.12
N ARG A 184 16.36 6.28 -18.24
CA ARG A 184 15.52 7.33 -18.83
C ARG A 184 16.31 8.07 -19.90
N LEU A 185 15.59 8.62 -20.87
CA LEU A 185 16.22 9.34 -21.97
C LEU A 185 16.89 10.60 -21.45
N GLY A 186 18.18 10.79 -21.77
CA GLY A 186 18.92 11.97 -21.33
C GLY A 186 19.28 11.98 -19.84
N GLN A 187 19.08 10.87 -19.12
CA GLN A 187 19.49 10.77 -17.73
C GLN A 187 21.01 10.59 -17.61
N ILE A 188 21.65 11.54 -16.93
CA ILE A 188 23.10 11.56 -16.70
C ILE A 188 23.41 11.23 -15.23
N SER A 189 22.51 11.59 -14.32
CA SER A 189 22.70 11.37 -12.89
C SER A 189 22.66 9.89 -12.50
N ARG A 190 23.51 9.58 -11.52
CA ARG A 190 23.55 8.29 -10.83
C ARG A 190 22.91 8.35 -9.44
N GLU A 191 22.22 9.43 -9.11
CA GLU A 191 21.49 9.58 -7.85
C GLU A 191 20.07 10.03 -8.16
N VAL A 192 19.18 9.04 -8.28
CA VAL A 192 17.74 9.26 -8.48
C VAL A 192 17.00 8.60 -7.31
N PRO A 193 16.86 9.29 -6.16
CA PRO A 193 16.21 8.73 -4.97
C PRO A 193 14.83 8.14 -5.26
N LEU A 194 14.10 8.72 -6.21
CA LEU A 194 12.80 8.24 -6.68
C LEU A 194 12.77 6.77 -7.14
N ASP A 195 13.93 6.21 -7.51
CA ASP A 195 14.04 4.82 -7.98
C ASP A 195 14.24 3.80 -6.87
N TYR A 196 14.61 4.23 -5.67
CA TYR A 196 14.95 3.30 -4.59
C TYR A 196 14.47 3.72 -3.20
N SER A 197 14.16 4.98 -2.94
CA SER A 197 13.60 5.47 -1.67
C SER A 197 12.08 5.53 -1.74
N LEU A 198 11.42 4.85 -0.80
CA LEU A 198 9.96 4.89 -0.70
C LEU A 198 9.48 6.29 -0.31
N GLN A 199 10.18 6.97 0.61
CA GLN A 199 9.88 8.37 0.94
C GLN A 199 9.89 9.26 -0.30
N ALA A 200 11.00 9.27 -1.06
CA ALA A 200 11.12 10.11 -2.25
C ALA A 200 10.04 9.80 -3.30
N TYR A 201 9.67 8.52 -3.44
CA TYR A 201 8.56 8.12 -4.32
C TYR A 201 7.20 8.64 -3.85
N LEU A 202 6.93 8.56 -2.54
CA LEU A 202 5.65 8.98 -1.96
C LEU A 202 5.48 10.51 -1.90
N GLU A 203 6.56 11.29 -1.90
CA GLU A 203 6.48 12.77 -1.98
C GLU A 203 5.78 13.25 -3.27
N VAL A 204 5.91 12.50 -4.36
CA VAL A 204 5.43 12.90 -5.70
C VAL A 204 4.35 11.96 -6.26
N ILE A 205 3.93 10.95 -5.49
CA ILE A 205 3.01 9.90 -5.96
C ILE A 205 1.63 10.46 -6.35
N PHE A 206 1.19 11.55 -5.71
CA PHE A 206 -0.07 12.23 -6.00
C PHE A 206 0.17 13.64 -6.50
N LEU A 207 -0.57 14.04 -7.54
CA LEU A 207 -0.53 15.40 -8.08
C LEU A 207 -1.03 16.41 -7.03
N ASN A 208 -2.13 16.06 -6.37
CA ASN A 208 -2.76 16.84 -5.30
C ASN A 208 -2.86 15.95 -4.04
N PRO A 209 -1.83 15.92 -3.19
CA PRO A 209 -1.84 15.07 -2.00
C PRO A 209 -2.84 15.61 -0.97
N LEU A 210 -3.81 14.78 -0.59
CA LEU A 210 -4.78 15.05 0.48
C LEU A 210 -4.53 14.17 1.70
N MET A 211 -4.03 12.95 1.48
CA MET A 211 -3.74 11.98 2.52
C MET A 211 -2.36 12.25 3.13
N LYS A 212 -2.26 12.21 4.46
CA LYS A 212 -0.98 12.22 5.16
C LYS A 212 -0.36 10.84 5.09
N ILE A 213 0.92 10.78 4.73
CA ILE A 213 1.64 9.51 4.55
C ILE A 213 2.82 9.50 5.52
N PHE A 214 2.99 8.39 6.22
CA PHE A 214 4.13 8.15 7.11
C PHE A 214 4.88 6.91 6.65
N VAL A 215 6.21 6.99 6.62
CA VAL A 215 7.11 5.85 6.38
C VAL A 215 8.03 5.74 7.59
N GLN A 216 8.11 4.55 8.21
CA GLN A 216 8.89 4.36 9.44
C GLN A 216 8.65 5.48 10.48
N CYS A 217 7.38 5.79 10.73
CA CYS A 217 6.92 6.86 11.63
C CYS A 217 7.35 8.29 11.24
N SER A 218 7.97 8.49 10.09
CA SER A 218 8.39 9.79 9.57
C SER A 218 7.38 10.32 8.56
N LEU A 219 6.95 11.57 8.74
CA LEU A 219 5.97 12.22 7.85
C LEU A 219 6.60 12.51 6.48
N VAL A 220 6.02 11.94 5.44
CA VAL A 220 6.40 12.21 4.05
C VAL A 220 5.94 13.62 3.68
N ARG A 221 6.86 14.44 3.16
CA ARG A 221 6.58 15.80 2.72
C ARG A 221 5.95 15.81 1.33
N SER A 222 4.72 15.32 1.24
CA SER A 222 3.95 15.37 0.01
C SER A 222 3.28 16.73 -0.17
N TYR A 223 3.59 17.41 -1.26
CA TYR A 223 2.94 18.65 -1.71
C TYR A 223 2.89 18.65 -3.24
N PRO A 224 1.97 19.40 -3.87
CA PRO A 224 1.90 19.44 -5.33
C PRO A 224 3.27 19.76 -5.93
N LEU A 225 3.73 18.93 -6.86
CA LEU A 225 5.09 19.01 -7.41
C LEU A 225 5.41 20.40 -7.96
N GLU A 226 4.40 21.09 -8.52
CA GLU A 226 4.50 22.47 -9.02
C GLU A 226 5.03 23.47 -7.97
N MET A 227 4.74 23.24 -6.69
CA MET A 227 5.18 24.10 -5.60
C MET A 227 6.67 23.93 -5.28
N SER A 228 7.30 22.84 -5.74
CA SER A 228 8.75 22.63 -5.64
C SER A 228 9.54 23.30 -6.78
N LEU A 229 8.83 23.81 -7.79
CA LEU A 229 9.43 24.35 -9.01
C LEU A 229 9.55 25.88 -8.94
N SER A 230 10.64 26.39 -9.49
CA SER A 230 10.85 27.81 -9.76
C SER A 230 10.72 28.10 -11.25
N ARG A 231 10.48 29.36 -11.62
CA ARG A 231 10.37 29.82 -13.03
C ARG A 231 9.35 29.00 -13.83
N THR A 232 8.17 28.81 -13.25
CA THR A 232 7.16 27.93 -13.81
C THR A 232 6.45 28.55 -15.01
N VAL A 233 6.14 27.73 -16.01
CA VAL A 233 5.33 28.08 -17.18
C VAL A 233 4.21 27.04 -17.29
N THR A 234 2.97 27.52 -17.35
CA THR A 234 1.80 26.67 -17.54
C THR A 234 1.31 26.77 -18.99
N LEU A 235 1.28 25.63 -19.66
CA LEU A 235 0.73 25.48 -21.00
C LEU A 235 -0.57 24.69 -20.91
N LYS A 236 -1.62 25.18 -21.57
CA LYS A 236 -2.90 24.48 -21.69
C LYS A 236 -3.09 24.07 -23.14
N GLY A 237 -3.56 22.86 -23.34
CA GLY A 237 -3.85 22.32 -24.66
C GLY A 237 -4.94 21.26 -24.60
N SER A 238 -5.13 20.55 -25.70
CA SER A 238 -6.04 19.42 -25.75
C SER A 238 -5.48 18.31 -26.61
N ILE A 239 -5.58 17.06 -26.15
CA ILE A 239 -5.29 15.86 -26.94
C ILE A 239 -6.59 15.08 -27.07
N MET A 240 -6.99 14.76 -28.30
CA MET A 240 -8.25 14.05 -28.59
C MET A 240 -9.47 14.68 -27.87
N ALA A 241 -9.58 16.02 -27.94
CA ALA A 241 -10.62 16.82 -27.27
C ALA A 241 -10.63 16.76 -25.72
N ARG A 242 -9.62 16.15 -25.08
CA ARG A 242 -9.44 16.20 -23.62
C ARG A 242 -8.51 17.34 -23.25
N PRO A 243 -8.91 18.25 -22.35
CA PRO A 243 -8.03 19.32 -21.89
C PRO A 243 -6.86 18.74 -21.11
N ILE A 244 -5.67 19.26 -21.36
CA ILE A 244 -4.43 18.87 -20.67
C ILE A 244 -3.70 20.14 -20.26
N GLN A 245 -3.09 20.08 -19.07
CA GLN A 245 -2.23 21.12 -18.54
C GLN A 245 -0.82 20.56 -18.39
N LEU A 246 0.16 21.27 -18.94
CA LEU A 246 1.57 20.99 -18.78
C LEU A 246 2.18 22.13 -17.95
N ILE A 247 2.92 21.76 -16.91
CA ILE A 247 3.64 22.71 -16.06
C ILE A 247 5.12 22.40 -16.20
N LEU A 248 5.88 23.38 -16.67
CA LEU A 248 7.33 23.31 -16.79
C LEU A 248 7.94 24.21 -15.74
N GLY A 249 9.07 23.82 -15.16
CA GLY A 249 9.79 24.63 -14.18
C GLY A 249 11.12 24.00 -13.79
N GLN A 250 11.86 24.67 -12.92
CA GLN A 250 13.19 24.24 -12.44
C GLN A 250 13.13 23.90 -10.96
N SER A 251 13.45 22.65 -10.61
CA SER A 251 13.70 22.25 -9.22
C SER A 251 15.18 22.45 -8.90
N GLN A 252 15.49 23.32 -7.94
CA GLN A 252 16.89 23.57 -7.56
C GLN A 252 17.57 22.30 -7.01
N VAL A 253 16.82 21.49 -6.26
CA VAL A 253 17.32 20.24 -5.66
C VAL A 253 17.70 19.25 -6.76
N GLU A 254 16.81 19.04 -7.73
CA GLU A 254 17.06 18.09 -8.81
C GLU A 254 18.10 18.62 -9.81
N CYS A 255 18.13 19.94 -10.07
CA CYS A 255 19.20 20.55 -10.87
C CYS A 255 20.59 20.31 -10.26
N ASN A 256 20.74 20.42 -8.92
CA ASN A 256 22.02 20.14 -8.25
C ASN A 256 22.45 18.67 -8.40
N ARG A 257 21.48 17.73 -8.47
CA ARG A 257 21.72 16.32 -8.75
C ARG A 257 21.92 16.00 -10.23
N MET A 258 21.84 16.99 -11.12
CA MET A 258 21.77 16.80 -12.58
C MET A 258 20.61 15.88 -13.00
N ASN A 259 19.50 15.97 -12.27
CA ASN A 259 18.24 15.30 -12.57
C ASN A 259 17.29 16.24 -13.31
N GLY A 260 16.50 15.65 -14.20
CA GLY A 260 15.41 16.31 -14.92
C GLY A 260 14.50 15.24 -15.48
N GLY A 261 13.24 15.59 -15.72
CA GLY A 261 12.27 14.65 -16.27
C GLY A 261 10.86 15.20 -16.33
N VAL A 262 9.96 14.39 -16.86
CA VAL A 262 8.53 14.68 -17.01
C VAL A 262 7.73 13.72 -16.14
N PHE A 263 6.86 14.27 -15.31
CA PHE A 263 5.98 13.52 -14.42
C PHE A 263 4.58 13.46 -15.04
N LEU A 264 4.12 12.26 -15.37
CA LEU A 264 2.82 12.03 -15.99
C LEU A 264 1.83 11.48 -14.96
N TYR A 265 0.76 12.23 -14.73
CA TYR A 265 -0.30 11.85 -13.80
C TYR A 265 -1.58 11.44 -14.53
N TRP A 266 -2.26 10.41 -14.01
CA TRP A 266 -3.58 9.98 -14.45
C TRP A 266 -4.50 9.87 -13.23
N ASN A 267 -5.65 10.56 -13.27
CA ASN A 267 -6.56 10.66 -12.11
C ASN A 267 -5.84 11.03 -10.80
N GLY A 268 -4.93 11.99 -10.87
CA GLY A 268 -4.15 12.45 -9.72
C GLY A 268 -3.03 11.49 -9.26
N ARG A 269 -2.88 10.28 -9.82
CA ARG A 269 -1.82 9.31 -9.50
C ARG A 269 -0.69 9.38 -10.51
N LEU A 270 0.56 9.43 -10.04
CA LEU A 270 1.75 9.34 -10.90
C LEU A 270 1.76 8.00 -11.65
N ILE A 271 1.92 8.02 -12.97
CA ILE A 271 2.01 6.80 -13.79
C ILE A 271 3.45 6.60 -14.29
N GLU A 272 4.09 7.69 -14.71
CA GLU A 272 5.40 7.61 -15.36
C GLU A 272 6.26 8.83 -15.01
N VAL A 273 7.56 8.58 -14.93
CA VAL A 273 8.60 9.60 -14.76
C VAL A 273 9.62 9.35 -15.85
N ALA A 274 9.58 10.17 -16.88
CA ALA A 274 10.38 10.05 -18.10
C ALA A 274 11.56 11.01 -18.12
#